data_AF-A0A6J8E518-F1
#
_entry.id   AF-A0A6J8E518-F1
#
_cell.length_a   1.000
_cell.length_b   1.000
_cell.length_c   1.000
_cell.angle_alpha   90.00
_cell.angle_beta   90.00
_cell.angle_gamma   90.00
#
_symmetry.space_group_name_H-M   'P 1'
#
loop_
_entity.id
_entity.type
_entity.pdbx_description
1 polymer ?
#
loop_
_entity_poly.entity_id
_entity_poly.type
_entity_poly.pdbx_seq_one_letter_code
_entity_poly.pdbx_strand_id
1 'polypeptide(L)'
;MIEPSVRLFDEKNIAILPTILQTSTENKVVSLHNFNDTDIKIYLKMKLGDCESYYEKNSIAVCCTEVSLDENPEESNLPEYLKELWERSCIHLNENGSIDFPNLLKRYNNVFSKSSDDIGRTNLIQHEINTGSAVPIRQQPRRLPFGKRQIEKKDEIQRMLKLGVIEPSTSS
;
A
#
# COMPACT_ATOMS: atom_id res chain seq x y z
N MET A 1 18.15 11.36 4.71
CA MET A 1 17.04 11.53 3.75
C MET A 1 17.19 12.87 3.08
N ILE A 2 17.02 12.96 1.76
CA ILE A 2 16.90 14.26 1.09
C ILE A 2 15.42 14.60 1.00
N GLU A 3 15.03 15.72 1.59
CA GLU A 3 13.73 16.31 1.32
C GLU A 3 13.84 17.29 0.14
N PRO A 4 12.87 17.26 -0.79
CA PRO A 4 12.85 18.20 -1.90
C PRO A 4 12.71 19.63 -1.36
N SER A 5 13.55 20.56 -1.84
CA SER A 5 13.33 21.97 -1.55
C SER A 5 12.04 22.43 -2.20
N VAL A 6 11.05 22.80 -1.40
CA VAL A 6 9.73 23.32 -1.83
C VAL A 6 9.89 24.43 -2.88
N ARG A 7 10.89 25.31 -2.70
CA ARG A 7 11.18 26.41 -3.63
C ARG A 7 11.53 25.99 -5.06
N LEU A 8 12.12 24.81 -5.28
CA LEU A 8 12.48 24.36 -6.64
C LEU A 8 11.27 23.90 -7.43
N PHE A 9 10.30 23.30 -6.74
CA PHE A 9 9.05 22.93 -7.36
C PHE A 9 8.26 24.20 -7.71
N ASP A 10 8.15 25.14 -6.77
CA ASP A 10 7.37 26.36 -6.96
C ASP A 10 7.98 27.31 -8.02
N GLU A 11 9.30 27.45 -8.08
CA GLU A 11 9.95 28.42 -8.99
C GLU A 11 10.31 27.83 -10.36
N LYS A 12 10.61 26.53 -10.43
CA LYS A 12 11.16 25.90 -11.64
C LYS A 12 10.42 24.64 -12.09
N ASN A 13 9.40 24.19 -11.35
CA ASN A 13 8.64 22.98 -11.63
C ASN A 13 9.55 21.74 -11.78
N ILE A 14 10.58 21.67 -10.93
CA ILE A 14 11.46 20.50 -10.78
C ILE A 14 11.13 19.85 -9.44
N ALA A 15 10.87 18.55 -9.43
CA ALA A 15 10.84 17.79 -8.18
C ALA A 15 12.11 16.98 -7.98
N ILE A 16 12.47 16.83 -6.71
CA ILE A 16 13.47 15.87 -6.27
C ILE A 16 12.72 14.69 -5.67
N LEU A 17 13.01 13.49 -6.17
CA LEU A 17 12.43 12.29 -5.60
C LEU A 17 13.05 12.04 -4.21
N PRO A 18 12.24 11.75 -3.18
CA PRO A 18 12.74 11.36 -1.87
C PRO A 18 13.77 10.23 -2.03
N THR A 19 15.02 10.51 -1.67
CA THR A 19 16.13 9.57 -1.85
C THR A 19 16.86 9.37 -0.53
N ILE A 20 17.09 8.11 -0.17
CA ILE A 20 17.94 7.74 0.97
C ILE A 20 19.37 7.68 0.46
N LEU A 21 20.24 8.54 1.01
CA LEU A 21 21.66 8.56 0.67
C LEU A 21 22.46 7.76 1.71
N GLN A 22 23.29 6.84 1.22
CA GLN A 22 24.33 6.23 2.03
C GLN A 22 25.55 7.16 2.05
N THR A 23 26.00 7.56 3.25
CA THR A 23 27.07 8.56 3.41
C THR A 23 28.47 7.99 3.19
N SER A 24 28.62 6.67 3.09
CA SER A 24 29.92 5.99 2.89
C SER A 24 30.39 5.97 1.44
N THR A 25 29.54 6.34 0.47
CA THR A 25 29.91 6.36 -0.94
C THR A 25 30.45 7.73 -1.35
N GLU A 26 31.51 7.73 -2.14
CA GLU A 26 32.20 8.94 -2.60
C GLU A 26 31.30 9.79 -3.52
N ASN A 27 30.50 9.12 -4.36
CA ASN A 27 29.49 9.75 -5.21
C ASN A 27 28.10 9.59 -4.61
N LYS A 28 27.36 10.70 -4.54
CA LYS A 28 25.96 10.76 -4.10
C LYS A 28 25.08 11.03 -5.30
N VAL A 29 24.11 10.16 -5.54
CA VAL A 29 23.18 10.27 -6.68
C VAL A 29 21.82 10.70 -6.16
N VAL A 30 21.19 11.63 -6.87
CA VAL A 30 19.87 12.15 -6.55
C VAL A 30 19.04 12.14 -7.82
N SER A 31 17.82 11.63 -7.75
CA SER A 31 16.90 11.59 -8.89
C SER A 31 16.10 12.89 -8.99
N LEU A 32 16.16 13.53 -10.15
CA LEU A 32 15.44 14.77 -10.47
C LEU A 32 14.39 14.49 -11.53
N HIS A 33 13.22 15.11 -11.39
CA HIS A 33 12.17 15.08 -12.39
C HIS A 33 11.85 16.49 -12.86
N ASN A 34 11.99 16.73 -14.16
CA ASN A 34 11.61 17.98 -14.80
C ASN A 34 10.15 17.84 -15.30
N PHE A 35 9.23 18.63 -14.76
CA PHE A 35 7.83 18.63 -15.19
C PHE A 35 7.53 19.65 -16.30
N ASN A 36 8.55 20.36 -16.77
CA ASN A 36 8.42 21.22 -17.94
C ASN A 36 8.71 20.44 -19.23
N ASP A 37 8.19 20.97 -20.32
CA ASP A 37 8.46 20.54 -21.70
C ASP A 37 9.76 21.13 -22.28
N THR A 38 10.54 21.84 -21.45
CA THR A 38 11.77 22.55 -21.84
C THR A 38 12.96 22.15 -20.96
N ASP A 39 14.16 22.22 -21.52
CA ASP A 39 15.42 21.93 -20.81
C ASP A 39 15.68 22.97 -19.70
N ILE A 40 16.11 22.49 -18.53
CA ILE A 40 16.45 23.35 -17.40
C ILE A 40 17.94 23.25 -17.07
N LYS A 41 18.58 24.42 -16.90
CA LYS A 41 19.99 24.51 -16.48
C LYS A 41 20.11 24.41 -14.96
N ILE A 42 20.91 23.44 -14.52
CA ILE A 42 21.32 23.27 -13.13
C ILE A 42 22.74 23.80 -12.99
N TYR A 43 22.93 24.80 -12.13
CA TYR A 43 24.23 25.43 -11.92
C TYR A 43 24.97 24.78 -10.76
N LEU A 44 26.30 24.77 -10.84
CA LEU A 44 27.16 24.38 -9.73
C LEU A 44 26.85 25.27 -8.50
N LYS A 45 26.70 24.65 -7.33
CA LYS A 45 26.26 25.29 -6.06
C LYS A 45 24.79 25.70 -5.98
N MET A 46 23.95 25.33 -6.94
CA MET A 46 22.49 25.51 -6.80
C MET A 46 21.99 24.61 -5.66
N LYS A 47 21.28 25.18 -4.68
CA LYS A 47 20.67 24.42 -3.59
C LYS A 47 19.54 23.57 -4.17
N LEU A 48 19.63 22.25 -4.04
CA LEU A 48 18.63 21.29 -4.53
C LEU A 48 17.65 20.84 -3.44
N GLY A 49 18.10 20.72 -2.20
CA GLY A 49 17.27 20.23 -1.11
C GLY A 49 18.00 20.37 0.21
N ASP A 50 17.29 20.08 1.28
CA ASP A 50 17.88 19.92 2.59
C ASP A 50 18.11 18.42 2.83
N CYS A 51 19.29 18.08 3.38
CA CYS A 51 19.67 16.71 3.66
C CYS A 51 19.74 16.52 5.17
N GLU A 52 18.87 15.66 5.70
CA GLU A 52 18.88 15.31 7.11
C GLU A 52 19.55 13.95 7.31
N SER A 53 20.46 13.87 8.28
CA SER A 53 21.02 12.61 8.75
C SER A 53 19.93 11.80 9.43
N TYR A 54 19.58 10.66 8.85
CA TYR A 54 18.64 9.75 9.47
C TYR A 54 19.41 8.87 10.45
N TYR A 55 19.27 9.14 11.73
CA TYR A 55 19.58 8.17 12.79
C TYR A 55 18.30 7.38 13.02
N GLU A 56 18.41 6.07 13.14
CA GLU A 56 17.30 5.17 13.44
C GLU A 56 16.63 5.59 14.77
N LYS A 57 15.68 6.50 14.68
CA LYS A 57 14.60 6.66 15.65
C LYS A 57 13.42 5.93 15.02
N ASN A 58 12.83 5.02 15.78
CA ASN A 58 11.70 4.14 15.46
C ASN A 58 10.41 4.88 15.06
N SER A 59 10.48 5.78 14.09
CA SER A 59 9.36 6.61 13.68
C SER A 59 9.57 7.01 12.22
N ILE A 60 9.54 6.01 11.34
CA ILE A 60 9.16 6.28 9.97
C ILE A 60 7.73 6.79 10.08
N ALA A 61 7.49 8.06 9.75
CA ALA A 61 6.15 8.56 9.47
C ALA A 61 5.69 7.93 8.15
N VAL A 62 5.45 6.62 8.19
CA VAL A 62 4.57 5.99 7.24
C VAL A 62 3.20 6.58 7.53
N CYS A 63 2.41 6.86 6.50
CA CYS A 63 0.97 7.01 6.65
C CYS A 63 0.35 5.64 7.01
N CYS A 64 0.92 4.97 8.02
CA CYS A 64 0.38 3.78 8.65
C CYS A 64 -0.65 4.28 9.64
N THR A 65 -1.90 3.96 9.35
CA THR A 65 -2.92 3.75 10.37
C THR A 65 -2.28 3.04 11.55
N GLU A 66 -2.51 3.52 12.77
CA GLU A 66 -2.16 2.78 13.99
C GLU A 66 -2.80 1.39 13.86
N VAL A 67 -1.97 0.38 13.61
CA VAL A 67 -2.43 -1.00 13.51
C VAL A 67 -2.66 -1.43 14.95
N SER A 68 -3.93 -1.64 15.32
CA SER A 68 -4.30 -2.26 16.58
C SER A 68 -3.55 -3.58 16.69
N LEU A 69 -2.56 -3.65 17.58
CA LEU A 69 -1.83 -4.87 17.83
C LEU A 69 -2.73 -5.74 18.69
N ASP A 70 -2.95 -6.99 18.28
CA ASP A 70 -3.58 -7.96 19.15
C ASP A 70 -2.64 -8.23 20.33
N GLU A 71 -2.94 -7.66 21.50
CA GLU A 71 -2.14 -7.81 22.72
C GLU A 71 -2.24 -9.22 23.34
N ASN A 72 -2.88 -10.18 22.68
CA ASN A 72 -3.11 -11.50 23.24
C ASN A 72 -1.89 -12.42 22.98
N PRO A 73 -1.03 -12.69 23.99
CA PRO A 73 0.21 -13.45 23.80
C PRO A 73 -0.02 -14.97 23.81
N GLU A 74 -1.27 -15.40 23.99
CA GLU A 74 -1.64 -16.78 24.21
C GLU A 74 -1.86 -17.48 22.86
N GLU A 75 -0.77 -17.81 22.18
CA GLU A 75 -0.60 -19.07 21.44
C GLU A 75 0.85 -19.18 20.94
N SER A 76 1.56 -20.20 21.43
CA SER A 76 2.95 -20.51 21.09
C SER A 76 3.17 -20.76 19.59
N ASN A 77 2.12 -20.92 18.79
CA ASN A 77 2.20 -21.32 17.40
C ASN A 77 1.95 -20.17 16.41
N LEU A 78 2.67 -20.18 15.29
CA LEU A 78 2.44 -19.28 14.17
C LEU A 78 1.14 -19.70 13.45
N PRO A 79 0.22 -18.76 13.14
CA PRO A 79 -1.00 -19.06 12.39
C PRO A 79 -0.72 -19.78 11.07
N GLU A 80 -1.58 -20.72 10.68
CA GLU A 80 -1.38 -21.59 9.50
C GLU A 80 -1.10 -20.80 8.22
N TYR A 81 -1.88 -19.73 7.98
CA TYR A 81 -1.76 -18.89 6.78
C TYR A 81 -0.43 -18.12 6.69
N LEU A 82 0.31 -18.01 7.80
CA LEU A 82 1.62 -17.36 7.84
C LEU A 82 2.78 -18.35 7.74
N LYS A 83 2.55 -19.67 7.84
CA LYS A 83 3.62 -20.67 7.80
C LYS A 83 4.37 -20.68 6.48
N GLU A 84 3.65 -20.64 5.36
CA GLU A 84 4.27 -20.58 4.03
C GLU A 84 5.15 -19.32 3.89
N LEU A 85 4.64 -18.16 4.34
CA LEU A 85 5.39 -16.92 4.32
C LEU A 85 6.64 -17.00 5.19
N TRP A 86 6.52 -17.61 6.36
CA TRP A 86 7.62 -17.83 7.28
C TRP A 86 8.72 -18.72 6.68
N GLU A 87 8.35 -19.91 6.22
CA GLU A 87 9.27 -20.89 5.63
C GLU A 87 10.04 -20.29 4.43
N ARG A 88 9.33 -19.59 3.54
CA ARG A 88 9.94 -18.95 2.37
C ARG A 88 10.92 -17.84 2.76
N SER A 89 10.64 -17.10 3.82
CA SER A 89 11.44 -15.94 4.21
C SER A 89 12.63 -16.32 5.10
N CYS A 90 12.59 -17.49 5.76
CA CYS A 90 13.66 -17.97 6.64
C CYS A 90 14.89 -18.54 5.94
N ILE A 91 14.84 -18.80 4.63
CA ILE A 91 15.92 -19.45 3.86
C ILE A 91 17.26 -18.70 3.96
N HIS A 92 17.21 -17.37 4.11
CA HIS A 92 18.39 -16.50 4.12
C HIS A 92 18.57 -15.71 5.42
N LEU A 93 17.85 -16.09 6.49
CA LEU A 93 17.99 -15.45 7.79
C LEU A 93 19.15 -16.06 8.58
N ASN A 94 19.93 -15.20 9.24
CA ASN A 94 20.91 -15.62 10.23
C ASN A 94 20.20 -16.18 11.47
N GLU A 95 20.93 -16.90 12.33
CA GLU A 95 20.39 -17.56 13.55
C GLU A 95 19.52 -16.63 14.41
N ASN A 96 19.94 -15.36 14.59
CA ASN A 96 19.18 -14.35 15.35
C ASN A 96 17.86 -13.97 14.64
N GLY A 97 17.86 -13.87 13.31
CA GLY A 97 16.67 -13.50 12.54
C GLY A 97 15.59 -14.59 12.54
N SER A 98 15.99 -15.85 12.69
CA SER A 98 15.06 -16.99 12.77
C SER A 98 14.18 -16.96 14.03
N ILE A 99 14.65 -16.32 15.10
CA ILE A 99 13.93 -16.20 16.38
C ILE A 99 13.00 -14.97 16.39
N ASP A 100 13.46 -13.85 15.85
CA ASP A 100 12.71 -12.58 15.91
C ASP A 100 11.60 -12.50 14.86
N PHE A 101 11.81 -13.11 13.70
CA PHE A 101 10.88 -13.01 12.58
C PHE A 101 9.49 -13.65 12.84
N PRO A 102 9.36 -14.84 13.46
CA PRO A 102 8.06 -15.37 13.86
C PRO A 102 7.29 -14.43 14.80
N ASN A 103 7.98 -13.77 15.73
CA ASN A 103 7.36 -12.82 16.65
C ASN A 103 6.86 -11.58 15.92
N LEU A 104 7.59 -11.11 14.92
CA LEU A 104 7.16 -10.01 14.05
C LEU A 104 5.90 -10.38 13.26
N LEU A 105 5.87 -11.58 12.66
CA LEU A 105 4.71 -12.07 11.90
C LEU A 105 3.47 -12.21 12.78
N LYS A 106 3.63 -12.71 14.01
CA LYS A 106 2.52 -12.78 14.98
C LYS A 106 2.02 -11.39 15.38
N ARG A 107 2.95 -10.46 15.66
CA ARG A 107 2.62 -9.09 16.07
C ARG A 107 1.82 -8.34 15.01
N TYR A 108 2.15 -8.53 13.74
CA TYR A 108 1.50 -7.86 12.61
C TYR A 108 0.61 -8.82 11.80
N ASN A 109 0.05 -9.86 12.44
CA ASN A 109 -0.71 -10.90 11.75
C ASN A 109 -1.91 -10.35 10.97
N ASN A 110 -2.52 -9.27 11.48
CA ASN A 110 -3.68 -8.59 10.91
C ASN A 110 -3.38 -7.76 9.65
N VAL A 111 -2.11 -7.53 9.33
CA VAL A 111 -1.69 -6.85 8.10
C VAL A 111 -1.72 -7.83 6.91
N PHE A 112 -1.57 -9.12 7.19
CA PHE A 112 -1.55 -10.15 6.16
C PHE A 112 -2.95 -10.70 5.92
N SER A 113 -3.30 -10.87 4.64
CA SER A 113 -4.55 -11.50 4.25
C SER A 113 -4.53 -12.99 4.64
N LYS A 114 -5.53 -13.43 5.39
CA LYS A 114 -5.68 -14.81 5.87
C LYS A 114 -6.10 -15.78 4.78
N SER A 115 -6.79 -15.28 3.75
CA SER A 115 -7.23 -16.06 2.57
C SER A 115 -7.68 -15.12 1.45
N SER A 116 -7.97 -15.65 0.26
CA SER A 116 -8.54 -14.86 -0.86
C SER A 116 -9.85 -14.13 -0.53
N ASP A 117 -10.52 -14.55 0.55
CA ASP A 117 -11.79 -14.02 1.01
C ASP A 117 -11.62 -12.99 2.14
N ASP A 118 -10.40 -12.82 2.66
CA ASP A 118 -10.07 -11.82 3.68
C ASP A 118 -9.85 -10.45 3.03
N ILE A 119 -10.97 -9.86 2.62
CA ILE A 119 -11.02 -8.56 1.95
C ILE A 119 -11.01 -7.46 3.02
N GLY A 120 -10.01 -6.59 2.97
CA GLY A 120 -9.93 -5.42 3.84
C GLY A 120 -11.04 -4.41 3.57
N ARG A 121 -11.49 -3.72 4.62
CA ARG A 121 -12.44 -2.60 4.54
C ARG A 121 -11.97 -1.48 5.46
N THR A 122 -11.99 -0.25 4.95
CA THR A 122 -11.75 0.95 5.75
C THR A 122 -13.03 1.76 5.90
N ASN A 123 -13.26 2.31 7.08
CA ASN A 123 -14.36 3.22 7.36
C ASN A 123 -13.88 4.69 7.43
N LEU A 124 -12.61 4.97 7.11
CA LEU A 124 -12.02 6.29 7.22
C LEU A 124 -12.50 7.26 6.14
N ILE A 125 -12.78 6.74 4.94
CA ILE A 125 -13.16 7.53 3.76
C ILE A 125 -14.30 6.81 3.06
N GLN A 126 -15.33 7.56 2.71
CA GLN A 126 -16.37 7.13 1.78
C GLN A 126 -16.22 7.94 0.50
N HIS A 127 -16.08 7.26 -0.64
CA HIS A 127 -15.94 7.92 -1.93
C HIS A 127 -17.30 8.40 -2.44
N GLU A 128 -17.39 9.69 -2.78
CA GLU A 128 -18.52 10.27 -3.51
C GLU A 128 -18.18 10.33 -5.00
N ILE A 129 -19.08 9.84 -5.84
CA ILE A 129 -18.94 9.89 -7.31
C ILE A 129 -19.76 11.07 -7.82
N ASN A 130 -19.10 12.14 -8.24
CA ASN A 130 -19.77 13.31 -8.82
C ASN A 130 -20.17 13.04 -10.27
N THR A 131 -21.47 12.82 -10.51
CA THR A 131 -22.04 12.60 -11.85
C THR A 131 -22.46 13.90 -12.56
N GLY A 132 -22.30 15.07 -11.94
CA GLY A 132 -22.68 16.36 -12.51
C GLY A 132 -24.17 16.42 -12.87
N SER A 133 -24.48 16.74 -14.13
CA SER A 133 -25.85 16.79 -14.67
C SER A 133 -26.28 15.52 -15.40
N ALA A 134 -25.49 14.43 -15.32
CA ALA A 134 -25.82 13.20 -16.01
C ALA A 134 -27.02 12.49 -15.35
N VAL A 135 -28.00 12.10 -16.15
CA VAL A 135 -29.17 11.34 -15.68
C VAL A 135 -28.85 9.85 -15.55
N PRO A 136 -29.49 9.10 -14.63
CA PRO A 136 -29.33 7.65 -14.52
C PRO A 136 -29.66 6.93 -15.84
N ILE A 137 -28.85 5.94 -16.19
CA ILE A 137 -29.04 5.13 -17.40
C ILE A 137 -29.35 3.69 -17.00
N ARG A 138 -30.57 3.23 -17.28
CA ARG A 138 -30.96 1.84 -17.08
C ARG A 138 -30.56 0.99 -18.28
N GLN A 139 -29.64 0.05 -18.06
CA GLN A 139 -29.25 -0.96 -19.05
C GLN A 139 -29.73 -2.35 -18.64
N GLN A 140 -30.31 -3.11 -19.58
CA GLN A 140 -30.71 -4.48 -19.30
C GLN A 140 -29.47 -5.38 -19.11
N PRO A 141 -29.43 -6.24 -18.08
CA PRO A 141 -28.33 -7.20 -17.92
C PRO A 141 -28.26 -8.15 -19.12
N ARG A 142 -27.04 -8.45 -19.58
CA ARG A 142 -26.84 -9.42 -20.67
C ARG A 142 -27.10 -10.84 -20.20
N ARG A 143 -27.60 -11.68 -21.11
CA ARG A 143 -27.85 -13.11 -20.83
C ARG A 143 -26.52 -13.84 -20.64
N LEU A 144 -26.40 -14.56 -19.52
CA LEU A 144 -25.25 -15.42 -19.25
C LEU A 144 -25.34 -16.75 -20.04
N PRO A 145 -24.22 -17.22 -20.63
CA PRO A 145 -24.13 -18.55 -21.24
C PRO A 145 -24.48 -19.66 -20.25
N PHE A 146 -25.12 -20.74 -20.71
CA PHE A 146 -25.61 -21.80 -19.83
C PHE A 146 -24.55 -22.40 -18.91
N GLY A 147 -23.35 -22.69 -19.43
CA GLY A 147 -22.25 -23.27 -18.65
C GLY A 147 -21.70 -22.37 -17.53
N LYS A 148 -22.00 -21.07 -17.56
CA LYS A 148 -21.52 -20.09 -16.58
C LYS A 148 -22.58 -19.66 -15.57
N ARG A 149 -23.85 -19.97 -15.82
CA ARG A 149 -24.97 -19.50 -14.99
C ARG A 149 -24.89 -19.96 -13.55
N GLN A 150 -24.42 -21.18 -13.27
CA GLN A 150 -24.38 -21.69 -11.91
C GLN A 150 -23.25 -21.01 -11.12
N ILE A 151 -22.04 -21.05 -11.65
CA ILE A 151 -20.83 -20.49 -11.04
C ILE A 151 -20.96 -18.97 -10.84
N GLU A 152 -21.25 -18.23 -11.91
CA GLU A 152 -21.24 -16.76 -11.84
C GLU A 152 -22.46 -16.21 -11.10
N LYS A 153 -23.63 -16.85 -11.21
CA LYS A 153 -24.90 -16.26 -10.73
C LYS A 153 -25.30 -16.70 -9.33
N LYS A 154 -24.85 -17.86 -8.86
CA LYS A 154 -25.19 -18.34 -7.52
C LYS A 154 -23.96 -18.31 -6.62
N ASP A 155 -22.89 -18.96 -7.04
CA ASP A 155 -21.76 -19.19 -6.14
C ASP A 155 -21.03 -17.85 -5.87
N GLU A 156 -20.68 -17.09 -6.91
CA GLU A 156 -19.96 -15.82 -6.72
C GLU A 156 -20.85 -14.73 -6.11
N ILE A 157 -22.12 -14.63 -6.52
CA ILE A 157 -23.05 -13.65 -5.92
C ILE A 157 -23.24 -13.96 -4.42
N GLN A 158 -23.41 -15.22 -4.04
CA GLN A 158 -23.53 -15.58 -2.62
C GLN A 158 -22.22 -15.36 -1.86
N ARG A 159 -21.06 -15.62 -2.48
CA ARG A 159 -19.75 -15.30 -1.90
C ARG A 159 -19.64 -13.80 -1.61
N MET A 160 -19.88 -12.95 -2.60
CA MET A 160 -19.78 -11.49 -2.45
C MET A 160 -20.79 -10.92 -1.44
N LEU A 161 -22.01 -11.47 -1.38
CA LEU A 161 -23.01 -11.13 -0.36
C LEU A 161 -22.51 -11.49 1.04
N LYS A 162 -21.96 -12.71 1.22
CA LYS A 162 -21.41 -13.17 2.49
C LYS A 162 -20.22 -12.30 2.94
N LEU A 163 -19.40 -11.86 2.00
CA LEU A 163 -18.26 -10.95 2.25
C LEU A 163 -18.69 -9.49 2.46
N GLY A 164 -19.97 -9.15 2.25
CA GLY A 164 -20.47 -7.77 2.40
C GLY A 164 -19.92 -6.79 1.36
N VAL A 165 -19.38 -7.29 0.23
CA VAL A 165 -18.89 -6.48 -0.88
C VAL A 165 -20.05 -5.92 -1.71
N ILE A 166 -21.16 -6.66 -1.78
CA ILE A 166 -22.38 -6.24 -2.45
C ILE A 166 -23.58 -6.35 -1.50
N GLU A 167 -24.61 -5.57 -1.78
CA GLU A 167 -25.88 -5.61 -1.06
C GLU A 167 -27.06 -5.47 -2.03
N PRO A 168 -28.26 -6.00 -1.70
CA PRO A 168 -29.46 -5.72 -2.48
C PRO A 168 -29.80 -4.23 -2.44
N SER A 169 -30.06 -3.65 -3.61
CA SER A 169 -30.47 -2.25 -3.73
C SER A 169 -31.57 -2.09 -4.77
N THR A 170 -32.26 -0.95 -4.70
CA THR A 170 -33.26 -0.55 -5.69
C THR A 170 -32.86 0.80 -6.26
N SER A 171 -32.36 0.81 -7.50
CA SER A 171 -32.07 2.02 -8.27
C SER A 171 -33.20 2.25 -9.27
N SER A 172 -33.84 3.42 -9.21
CA SER A 172 -34.88 3.83 -10.16
C SER A 172 -34.29 4.45 -11.42
#